data_AF-A0A7K9WVX3-F1
#
_entry.id   AF-A0A7K9WVX3-F1
#
_cell.length_a   1.000
_cell.length_b   1.000
_cell.length_c   1.000
_cell.angle_alpha   90.00
_cell.angle_beta   90.00
_cell.angle_gamma   90.00
#
_symmetry.space_group_name_H-M   'P 1'
#
loop_
_entity.id
_entity.type
_entity.pdbx_description
1 polymer ?
#
loop_
_entity_poly.entity_id
_entity_poly.type
_entity_poly.pdbx_seq_one_letter_code
_entity_poly.pdbx_strand_id
1 'polypeptide(L)' 'QVAIKKISLLRESSTELCVNEIQVMRDSKNANVVNYVDSYLVDEELWLVMEYM' A
#
# COMPACT_ATOMS: atom_id res chain seq x y z
N GLN A 1 9.72 5.31 13.11
CA GLN A 1 10.09 5.56 11.70
C GLN A 1 9.09 4.80 10.83
N VAL A 2 8.87 5.19 9.56
CA VAL A 2 7.91 4.53 8.64
C VAL A 2 8.56 4.28 7.29
N ALA A 3 8.10 3.26 6.57
CA ALA A 3 8.46 3.02 5.17
C ALA A 3 7.35 3.50 4.25
N ILE A 4 7.73 4.02 3.08
CA ILE A 4 6.80 4.45 2.04
C ILE A 4 7.11 3.69 0.75
N LYS A 5 6.14 2.92 0.24
CA LYS A 5 6.19 2.29 -1.08
C LYS A 5 5.38 3.15 -2.05
N LYS A 6 6.01 3.63 -3.13
CA LYS A 6 5.36 4.40 -4.20
C LYS A 6 5.06 3.50 -5.38
N ILE A 7 3.84 3.58 -5.90
CA ILE A 7 3.38 2.76 -7.02
C ILE A 7 2.73 3.66 -8.06
N SER A 8 3.20 3.60 -9.31
CA SER A 8 2.61 4.34 -10.42
C SER A 8 1.31 3.66 -10.90
N LEU A 9 0.25 4.45 -11.07
CA LEU A 9 -1.07 3.99 -11.51
C LEU A 9 -1.32 4.20 -13.02
N LEU A 10 -0.26 4.38 -13.81
CA LEU A 10 -0.35 4.65 -15.26
C LEU A 10 -1.04 3.54 -16.08
N ARG A 11 -1.33 2.38 -15.49
CA ARG A 11 -2.00 1.25 -16.15
C ARG A 11 -3.21 0.81 -15.32
N GLU A 12 -4.37 0.64 -15.95
CA GLU A 12 -5.60 0.20 -15.27
C GLU A 12 -5.43 -1.14 -14.51
N SER A 13 -4.65 -2.08 -15.05
CA SER A 13 -4.36 -3.36 -14.38
C SER A 13 -3.51 -3.18 -13.11
N SER A 14 -2.69 -2.14 -13.04
CA SER A 14 -1.93 -1.80 -11.83
C SER A 14 -2.85 -1.26 -10.73
N THR A 15 -3.94 -0.58 -11.09
CA THR A 15 -4.93 -0.05 -10.14
C THR A 15 -5.69 -1.17 -9.44
N GLU A 16 -6.23 -2.15 -10.17
CA GLU A 16 -6.94 -3.28 -9.54
C GLU A 16 -6.04 -4.09 -8.60
N LEU A 17 -4.80 -4.35 -9.02
CA LEU A 17 -3.81 -5.04 -8.18
C LEU A 17 -3.47 -4.22 -6.93
N CYS A 18 -3.33 -2.90 -7.03
CA CYS A 18 -3.08 -2.03 -5.89
C CYS A 18 -4.23 -2.03 -4.88
N VAL A 19 -5.47 -1.97 -5.35
CA VAL A 19 -6.65 -2.04 -4.46
C VAL A 19 -6.64 -3.37 -3.70
N ASN A 20 -6.34 -4.48 -4.38
CA ASN A 20 -6.25 -5.78 -3.75
C ASN A 20 -5.11 -5.85 -2.71
N GLU A 21 -3.93 -5.28 -3.02
CA GLU A 21 -2.81 -5.18 -2.05
C GLU A 21 -3.24 -4.42 -0.78
N ILE A 22 -3.89 -3.25 -0.93
CA ILE A 22 -4.36 -2.47 0.22
C ILE A 22 -5.39 -3.26 1.04
N GLN A 23 -6.35 -3.91 0.39
CA GLN A 23 -7.41 -4.64 1.08
C GLN A 23 -6.82 -5.81 1.89
N VAL A 24 -5.92 -6.60 1.28
CA VAL A 24 -5.23 -7.69 1.98
C VAL A 24 -4.40 -7.17 3.15
N MET A 25 -3.64 -6.09 2.97
CA MET A 25 -2.82 -5.54 4.06
C MET A 25 -3.63 -4.91 5.19
N ARG A 26 -4.80 -4.33 4.88
CA ARG A 26 -5.72 -3.78 5.89
C ARG A 26 -6.35 -4.88 6.75
N ASP A 27 -6.75 -5.98 6.12
CA ASP A 27 -7.46 -7.08 6.79
C ASP A 27 -6.50 -8.09 7.45
N SER A 28 -5.26 -8.18 6.97
CA SER A 28 -4.23 -9.09 7.49
C SER A 28 -3.37 -8.43 8.57
N LYS A 29 -3.85 -8.43 9.81
CA LYS A 29 -3.05 -8.07 10.99
C LYS A 29 -2.46 -9.32 11.65
N ASN A 30 -1.16 -9.51 11.51
CA ASN A 30 -0.43 -10.61 12.13
C ASN A 30 0.99 -10.15 12.49
N ALA A 31 1.57 -10.68 13.57
CA ALA A 31 2.92 -10.33 14.03
C ALA A 31 4.04 -10.55 13.00
N ASN A 32 3.84 -11.43 12.00
CA ASN A 32 4.80 -11.71 10.93
C ASN A 32 4.50 -10.97 9.61
N VAL A 33 3.49 -10.11 9.60
CA VAL A 33 3.11 -9.33 8.41
C VAL A 33 3.38 -7.86 8.72
N VAL A 34 4.01 -7.16 7.77
CA VAL A 34 4.26 -5.73 7.92
C VAL A 34 2.94 -4.99 8.08
N ASN A 35 2.82 -4.20 9.14
CA ASN A 35 1.60 -3.48 9.44
C ASN A 35 1.37 -2.33 8.46
N TYR A 36 0.19 -2.34 7.84
CA TYR A 36 -0.35 -1.21 7.10
C TYR A 36 -0.73 -0.07 8.06
N VAL A 37 -0.34 1.15 7.70
CA VAL A 37 -0.71 2.36 8.44
C VAL A 37 -1.77 3.13 7.67
N ASP A 38 -1.44 3.58 6.45
CA ASP A 38 -2.35 4.35 5.61
C ASP A 38 -1.94 4.33 4.13
N SER A 39 -2.77 4.90 3.26
CA SER A 39 -2.50 5.04 1.83
C SER A 39 -2.98 6.38 1.29
N TYR A 40 -2.20 7.00 0.41
CA TYR A 40 -2.50 8.29 -0.19
C TYR A 40 -2.37 8.22 -1.71
N LEU A 41 -3.28 8.86 -2.43
CA LEU A 41 -3.13 9.13 -3.84
C LEU A 41 -2.48 10.50 -4.01
N VAL A 42 -1.29 10.55 -4.60
CA VAL A 42 -0.53 11.77 -4.87
C VAL A 42 -0.21 11.79 -6.35
N ASP A 43 -0.80 12.74 -7.08
CA ASP A 43 -0.80 12.77 -8.54
C ASP A 43 -1.27 11.42 -9.12
N GLU A 44 -0.46 10.77 -9.97
CA GLU A 44 -0.74 9.45 -10.55
C GLU A 44 0.01 8.32 -9.82
N GLU A 45 0.41 8.56 -8.57
CA GLU A 45 1.09 7.58 -7.72
C GLU A 45 0.28 7.27 -6.46
N LEU A 46 0.17 5.98 -6.16
CA LEU A 46 -0.31 5.50 -4.87
C LEU A 46 0.87 5.34 -3.91
N TRP A 47 0.77 5.98 -2.76
CA TRP A 47 1.76 5.92 -1.70
C TRP A 47 1.20 5.07 -0.56
N LEU A 48 1.86 3.95 -0.27
CA LEU A 48 1.56 3.07 0.84
C LEU A 48 2.47 3.40 2.02
N VAL A 49 1.89 3.71 3.16
CA VAL A 49 2.60 3.93 4.42
C VAL A 49 2.50 2.68 5.27
N MET A 50 3.65 2.16 5.68
CA MET A 50 3.76 0.93 6.45
C MET A 50 4.78 1.07 7.58
N GLU A 51 4.64 0.24 8.62
CA GLU A 51 5.61 0.19 9.70
C GLU A 51 7.01 -0.11 9.17
N TYR A 52 7.99 0.62 9.70
CA TYR A 52 9.40 0.37 9.40
C TYR A 52 9.95 -0.62 10.42
N MET A 53 10.47 -1.75 9.93
CA MET A 53 11.14 -2.78 10.73
C MET A 53 12.65 -2.58 10.75
#